data_AF-A0A4E0RW47-F1
#
_entry.id   AF-A0A4E0RW47-F1
#
_cell.length_a   1.000
_cell.length_b   1.000
_cell.length_c   1.000
_cell.angle_alpha   90.00
_cell.angle_beta   90.00
_cell.angle_gamma   90.00
#
_symmetry.space_group_name_H-M   'P 1'
#
loop_
_entity.id
_entity.type
_entity.pdbx_description
1 polymer ?
#
loop_
_entity_poly.entity_id
_entity_poly.type
_entity_poly.pdbx_seq_one_letter_code
_entity_poly.pdbx_strand_id
1 'polypeptide(L)'
;MHDALERIGLGFTSSYLSDFLCGKLESKSTHFTGNLPTTYTVPSVDQLNNTQKRAIQLGLENVICLIQGPPGTGKTITSTCLIYHLNRVTGRKVIALAPSNTAVDNLCARVAKTGLNVVRLYSLAKEKQSTRLNELSVRVKALQLNPGLARLQLEKNRGEFKSQEQQNLFQELKKLAEFAYCRRPM
;
A
#
# COMPACT_ATOMS: atom_id res chain seq x y z
N MET A 1 4.58 -4.98 17.34
CA MET A 1 3.47 -5.90 17.70
C MET A 1 2.82 -5.49 19.01
N HIS A 2 3.57 -5.27 20.09
CA HIS A 2 3.01 -4.81 21.37
C HIS A 2 2.14 -3.54 21.25
N ASP A 3 2.68 -2.44 20.71
CA ASP A 3 1.93 -1.18 20.47
C ASP A 3 0.68 -1.38 19.58
N ALA A 4 0.72 -2.32 18.62
CA ALA A 4 -0.46 -2.61 17.79
C ALA A 4 -1.57 -3.29 18.59
N LEU A 5 -1.23 -4.22 19.48
CA LEU A 5 -2.20 -4.87 20.37
C LEU A 5 -2.76 -3.87 21.39
N GLU A 6 -1.92 -3.01 21.94
CA GLU A 6 -2.34 -1.93 22.85
C GLU A 6 -3.34 -0.98 22.15
N ARG A 7 -3.02 -0.52 20.95
CA ARG A 7 -3.94 0.32 20.15
C ARG A 7 -5.25 -0.38 19.81
N ILE A 8 -5.22 -1.69 19.56
CA ILE A 8 -6.44 -2.47 19.36
C ILE A 8 -7.28 -2.46 20.66
N GLY A 9 -6.65 -2.70 21.81
CA GLY A 9 -7.30 -2.64 23.12
C GLY A 9 -7.86 -1.26 23.49
N LEU A 10 -7.21 -0.19 23.00
CA LEU A 10 -7.66 1.20 23.17
C LEU A 10 -8.74 1.63 22.15
N GLY A 11 -9.20 0.74 21.27
CA GLY A 11 -10.31 1.04 20.35
C GLY A 11 -9.92 1.80 19.07
N PHE A 12 -8.64 1.77 18.65
CA PHE A 12 -8.21 2.37 17.37
C PHE A 12 -8.59 1.54 16.12
N THR A 13 -9.45 0.53 16.28
CA THR A 13 -9.98 -0.35 15.23
C THR A 13 -11.50 -0.21 15.18
N SER A 14 -12.14 -0.57 14.05
CA SER A 14 -13.59 -0.66 14.05
C SER A 14 -14.05 -1.73 15.04
N SER A 15 -15.18 -1.50 15.71
CA SER A 15 -15.81 -2.47 16.61
C SER A 15 -16.08 -3.77 15.87
N TYR A 16 -16.57 -3.69 14.63
CA TYR A 16 -16.81 -4.86 13.78
C TYR A 16 -15.55 -5.72 13.57
N LEU A 17 -14.40 -5.12 13.23
CA LEU A 17 -13.17 -5.87 13.03
C LEU A 17 -12.65 -6.45 14.36
N SER A 18 -12.74 -5.69 15.45
CA SER A 18 -12.36 -6.16 16.78
C SER A 18 -13.20 -7.36 17.21
N ASP A 19 -14.52 -7.28 17.06
CA ASP A 19 -15.45 -8.36 17.43
C ASP A 19 -15.25 -9.59 16.55
N PHE A 20 -14.95 -9.40 15.27
CA PHE A 20 -14.64 -10.50 14.35
C PHE A 20 -13.36 -11.23 14.78
N LEU A 21 -12.29 -10.49 15.05
CA LEU A 21 -11.01 -11.06 15.47
C LEU A 21 -11.10 -11.77 16.83
N CYS A 22 -12.00 -11.34 17.71
CA CYS A 22 -12.26 -11.97 19.00
C CYS A 22 -13.32 -13.08 18.97
N GLY A 23 -13.91 -13.40 17.80
CA GLY A 23 -14.97 -14.40 17.69
C GLY A 23 -16.30 -14.03 18.36
N LYS A 24 -16.55 -12.74 18.57
CA LYS A 24 -17.76 -12.20 19.23
C LYS A 24 -18.90 -11.89 18.25
N LEU A 25 -18.67 -12.08 16.95
CA LEU A 25 -19.60 -11.65 15.90
C LEU A 25 -20.61 -12.77 15.61
N GLU A 26 -21.86 -12.57 16.04
CA GLU A 26 -22.86 -13.65 16.10
C GLU A 26 -23.60 -13.96 14.79
N SER A 27 -23.67 -13.05 13.81
CA SER A 27 -24.07 -13.32 12.40
C SER A 27 -24.59 -12.05 11.70
N LYS A 28 -23.72 -11.09 11.40
CA LYS A 28 -24.07 -10.05 10.42
C LYS A 28 -22.93 -9.83 9.46
N SER A 29 -23.08 -10.38 8.25
CA SER A 29 -22.32 -9.94 7.09
C SER A 29 -22.62 -8.46 6.88
N THR A 30 -21.63 -7.59 7.15
CA THR A 30 -21.72 -6.20 6.73
C THR A 30 -21.33 -6.14 5.26
N HIS A 31 -22.32 -5.85 4.42
CA HIS A 31 -22.11 -5.66 2.99
C HIS A 31 -21.71 -4.22 2.70
N PHE A 32 -20.72 -4.06 1.82
CA PHE A 32 -20.40 -2.77 1.25
C PHE A 32 -21.57 -2.31 0.36
N THR A 33 -22.07 -1.08 0.58
CA THR A 33 -23.26 -0.54 -0.09
C THR A 33 -22.96 0.30 -1.34
N GLY A 34 -21.70 0.34 -1.79
CA GLY A 34 -21.33 1.09 -3.00
C GLY A 34 -21.59 0.32 -4.29
N ASN A 35 -21.63 1.06 -5.42
CA ASN A 35 -21.83 0.47 -6.74
C ASN A 35 -20.64 -0.42 -7.11
N LEU A 36 -20.91 -1.71 -7.29
CA LEU A 36 -19.93 -2.68 -7.77
C LEU A 36 -19.71 -2.50 -9.28
N PRO A 37 -18.49 -2.75 -9.77
CA PRO A 37 -18.22 -2.69 -11.20
C PRO A 37 -18.93 -3.85 -11.92
N THR A 38 -19.44 -3.59 -13.12
CA THR A 38 -20.10 -4.60 -13.97
C THR A 38 -19.11 -5.58 -14.60
N THR A 39 -17.83 -5.18 -14.73
CA THR A 39 -16.75 -6.03 -15.22
C THR A 39 -15.50 -5.89 -14.34
N TYR A 40 -14.73 -6.98 -14.26
CA TYR A 40 -13.49 -7.05 -13.47
C TYR A 40 -12.22 -6.99 -14.34
N THR A 41 -12.27 -6.22 -15.43
CA THR A 41 -11.12 -6.05 -16.33
C THR A 41 -10.16 -5.01 -15.74
N VAL A 42 -8.86 -5.32 -15.76
CA VAL A 42 -7.81 -4.45 -15.21
C VAL A 42 -6.70 -4.27 -16.24
N PRO A 43 -6.20 -3.04 -16.47
CA PRO A 43 -5.08 -2.81 -17.39
C PRO A 43 -3.86 -3.66 -17.04
N SER A 44 -3.19 -4.19 -18.06
CA SER A 44 -1.98 -5.02 -17.93
C SER A 44 -2.15 -6.31 -17.13
N VAL A 45 -3.39 -6.79 -16.99
CA VAL A 45 -3.72 -8.09 -16.42
C VAL A 45 -4.44 -8.92 -17.46
N ASP A 46 -4.00 -10.17 -17.64
CA ASP A 46 -4.65 -11.13 -18.54
C ASP A 46 -6.07 -11.46 -18.07
N GLN A 47 -6.84 -12.14 -18.93
CA GLN A 47 -8.21 -12.50 -18.64
C GLN A 47 -8.33 -13.34 -17.36
N LEU A 48 -9.09 -12.81 -16.39
CA LEU A 48 -9.39 -13.51 -15.14
C LEU A 48 -10.33 -14.69 -15.38
N ASN A 49 -10.07 -15.79 -14.68
CA ASN A 49 -11.00 -16.92 -14.63
C ASN A 49 -12.17 -16.65 -13.68
N ASN A 50 -13.18 -17.53 -13.70
CA ASN A 50 -14.41 -17.33 -12.92
C ASN A 50 -14.17 -17.33 -11.39
N THR A 51 -13.23 -18.14 -10.89
CA THR A 51 -12.95 -18.20 -9.44
C THR A 51 -12.24 -16.94 -8.95
N GLN A 52 -11.35 -16.36 -9.77
CA GLN A 52 -10.71 -15.08 -9.49
C GLN A 52 -11.71 -13.92 -9.52
N LYS A 53 -12.59 -13.87 -10.53
CA LYS A 53 -13.67 -12.87 -10.61
C LYS A 53 -14.58 -12.95 -9.38
N ARG A 54 -14.97 -14.16 -8.97
CA ARG A 54 -15.79 -14.38 -7.78
C ARG A 54 -15.08 -13.94 -6.51
N ALA A 55 -13.78 -14.22 -6.38
CA ALA A 55 -12.99 -13.76 -5.23
C ALA A 55 -12.89 -12.23 -5.15
N ILE A 56 -12.75 -11.54 -6.29
CA ILE A 56 -12.74 -10.07 -6.35
C ILE A 56 -14.11 -9.52 -5.97
N GLN A 57 -15.19 -10.07 -6.53
CA GLN A 57 -16.56 -9.68 -6.19
C GLN A 57 -16.80 -9.78 -4.68
N LEU A 58 -16.51 -10.94 -4.08
CA LEU A 58 -16.65 -11.17 -2.64
C LEU A 58 -15.76 -10.22 -1.82
N GLY A 59 -14.54 -9.92 -2.30
CA GLY A 59 -13.65 -8.98 -1.64
C GLY A 59 -14.13 -7.52 -1.68
N LEU A 60 -14.95 -7.15 -2.66
CA LEU A 60 -15.58 -5.82 -2.75
C LEU A 60 -16.88 -5.75 -1.95
N GLU A 61 -17.63 -6.86 -1.86
CA GLU A 61 -18.91 -6.95 -1.18
C GLU A 61 -18.79 -7.03 0.34
N ASN A 62 -17.72 -7.61 0.86
CA ASN A 62 -17.59 -7.94 2.28
C ASN A 62 -16.52 -7.09 2.97
N VAL A 63 -16.80 -6.65 4.21
CA VAL A 63 -15.81 -5.91 5.03
C VAL A 63 -14.57 -6.77 5.35
N ILE A 64 -14.75 -8.09 5.48
CA ILE A 64 -13.67 -9.05 5.71
C ILE A 64 -13.82 -10.19 4.71
N CYS A 65 -12.71 -10.52 4.03
CA CYS A 65 -12.67 -11.58 3.04
C CYS A 65 -11.36 -12.36 3.16
N LEU A 66 -11.45 -13.70 3.16
CA LEU A 66 -10.30 -14.60 3.11
C LEU A 66 -10.22 -15.23 1.72
N ILE A 67 -9.15 -14.95 0.99
CA ILE A 67 -8.87 -15.56 -0.31
C ILE A 67 -7.80 -16.63 -0.13
N GLN A 68 -8.18 -17.90 -0.33
CA GLN A 68 -7.30 -19.05 -0.24
C GLN A 68 -7.10 -19.71 -1.60
N GLY A 69 -5.92 -20.25 -1.85
CA GLY A 69 -5.64 -21.07 -3.03
C GLY A 69 -4.26 -21.72 -2.99
N PRO A 70 -4.07 -22.90 -3.63
CA PRO A 70 -2.76 -23.53 -3.79
C PRO A 70 -1.69 -22.63 -4.45
N PRO A 71 -0.40 -22.99 -4.39
CA PRO A 71 0.65 -22.31 -5.17
C PRO A 71 0.29 -22.24 -6.67
N GLY A 72 0.63 -21.15 -7.34
CA GLY A 72 0.37 -20.98 -8.79
C GLY A 72 -1.06 -20.57 -9.18
N THR A 73 -2.04 -20.57 -8.28
CA THR A 73 -3.46 -20.24 -8.59
C THR A 73 -3.77 -18.75 -8.84
N GLY A 74 -2.76 -17.92 -9.04
CA GLY A 74 -2.94 -16.51 -9.37
C GLY A 74 -3.37 -15.62 -8.20
N LYS A 75 -3.21 -16.03 -6.94
CA LYS A 75 -3.57 -15.20 -5.75
C LYS A 75 -3.09 -13.75 -5.84
N THR A 76 -1.83 -13.53 -6.25
CA THR A 76 -1.29 -12.17 -6.38
C THR A 76 -1.93 -11.39 -7.52
N ILE A 77 -2.33 -12.05 -8.61
CA ILE A 77 -3.11 -11.43 -9.69
C ILE A 77 -4.49 -11.03 -9.14
N THR A 78 -5.18 -11.94 -8.44
CA THR A 78 -6.46 -11.65 -7.77
C THR A 78 -6.35 -10.47 -6.81
N SER A 79 -5.31 -10.43 -5.96
CA SER A 79 -5.05 -9.32 -5.04
C SER A 79 -4.79 -8.00 -5.78
N THR A 80 -4.05 -8.05 -6.90
CA THR A 80 -3.78 -6.87 -7.74
C THR A 80 -5.07 -6.28 -8.28
N CYS A 81 -5.96 -7.12 -8.82
CA CYS A 81 -7.26 -6.69 -9.34
C CYS A 81 -8.18 -6.19 -8.23
N LEU A 82 -8.21 -6.86 -7.07
CA LEU A 82 -8.99 -6.41 -5.93
C LEU A 82 -8.54 -5.04 -5.45
N ILE A 83 -7.23 -4.79 -5.32
CA ILE A 83 -6.68 -3.47 -4.96
C ILE A 83 -7.09 -2.40 -5.99
N TYR A 84 -6.99 -2.72 -7.28
CA TYR A 84 -7.40 -1.82 -8.35
C TYR A 84 -8.87 -1.41 -8.22
N HIS A 85 -9.78 -2.38 -8.09
CA HIS A 85 -11.20 -2.09 -7.96
C HIS A 85 -11.56 -1.41 -6.64
N LEU A 86 -10.93 -1.80 -5.51
CA LEU A 86 -11.13 -1.12 -4.23
C LEU A 86 -10.78 0.37 -4.32
N ASN A 87 -9.65 0.71 -4.95
CA ASN A 87 -9.27 2.10 -5.14
C ASN A 87 -10.26 2.85 -6.04
N ARG A 88 -10.68 2.25 -7.16
CA ARG A 88 -11.61 2.87 -8.11
C ARG A 88 -13.01 3.07 -7.55
N VAL A 89 -13.53 2.10 -6.80
CA VAL A 89 -14.89 2.12 -6.23
C VAL A 89 -14.96 3.06 -5.03
N THR A 90 -13.94 3.07 -4.17
CA THR A 90 -13.98 3.87 -2.94
C THR A 90 -13.39 5.27 -3.10
N GLY A 91 -12.55 5.49 -4.12
CA GLY A 91 -11.73 6.71 -4.23
C GLY A 91 -10.70 6.86 -3.10
N ARG A 92 -10.48 5.82 -2.29
CA ARG A 92 -9.61 5.86 -1.11
C ARG A 92 -8.26 5.21 -1.37
N LYS A 93 -7.29 5.57 -0.53
CA LYS A 93 -6.00 4.89 -0.43
C LYS A 93 -6.19 3.46 0.06
N VAL A 94 -5.54 2.53 -0.62
CA VAL A 94 -5.52 1.11 -0.24
C VAL A 94 -4.12 0.78 0.31
N ILE A 95 -4.07 0.24 1.53
CA ILE A 95 -2.83 -0.25 2.13
C ILE A 95 -2.71 -1.74 1.81
N ALA A 96 -1.58 -2.14 1.20
CA ALA A 96 -1.27 -3.53 0.91
C ALA A 96 -0.03 -3.97 1.70
N LEU A 97 -0.14 -5.09 2.41
CA LEU A 97 0.90 -5.63 3.29
C LEU A 97 1.21 -7.07 2.92
N ALA A 98 2.45 -7.51 3.15
CA ALA A 98 2.88 -8.90 2.99
C ALA A 98 4.00 -9.24 3.99
N PRO A 99 4.19 -10.52 4.35
CA PRO A 99 5.13 -10.92 5.40
C PRO A 99 6.62 -10.79 4.99
N SER A 100 6.93 -10.65 3.70
CA SER A 100 8.30 -10.48 3.22
C SER A 100 8.42 -9.30 2.25
N ASN A 101 9.60 -8.66 2.24
CA ASN A 101 9.86 -7.55 1.32
C ASN A 101 9.73 -7.95 -0.15
N THR A 102 10.22 -9.14 -0.51
CA THR A 102 10.08 -9.69 -1.87
C THR A 102 8.62 -9.85 -2.28
N ALA A 103 7.74 -10.27 -1.36
CA ALA A 103 6.32 -10.37 -1.63
C ALA A 103 5.67 -9.00 -1.83
N VAL A 104 6.04 -8.00 -1.00
CA VAL A 104 5.57 -6.61 -1.17
C VAL A 104 6.05 -6.05 -2.50
N ASP A 105 7.32 -6.25 -2.87
CA ASP A 105 7.90 -5.73 -4.10
C ASP A 105 7.23 -6.36 -5.34
N ASN A 106 7.00 -7.68 -5.32
CA ASN A 106 6.28 -8.38 -6.39
C ASN A 106 4.85 -7.89 -6.57
N LEU A 107 4.13 -7.62 -5.47
CA LEU A 107 2.78 -7.04 -5.52
C LEU A 107 2.84 -5.60 -6.03
N CYS A 108 3.75 -4.79 -5.50
CA CYS A 108 3.94 -3.38 -5.87
C CYS A 108 4.20 -3.23 -7.39
N ALA A 109 5.10 -4.04 -7.95
CA ALA A 109 5.41 -4.04 -9.38
C ALA A 109 4.18 -4.37 -10.24
N ARG A 110 3.31 -5.28 -9.80
CA ARG A 110 2.08 -5.65 -10.52
C ARG A 110 1.03 -4.55 -10.43
N VAL A 111 0.79 -3.99 -9.25
CA VAL A 111 -0.18 -2.90 -9.07
C VAL A 111 0.26 -1.66 -9.87
N ALA A 112 1.56 -1.34 -9.91
CA ALA A 112 2.05 -0.20 -10.69
C ALA A 112 1.73 -0.32 -12.19
N LYS A 113 1.76 -1.54 -12.76
CA LYS A 113 1.39 -1.77 -14.17
C LYS A 113 -0.08 -1.51 -14.48
N THR A 114 -0.97 -1.53 -13.48
CA THR A 114 -2.39 -1.22 -13.66
C THR A 114 -2.67 0.28 -13.90
N GLY A 115 -1.64 1.13 -13.79
CA GLY A 115 -1.75 2.58 -13.92
C GLY A 115 -2.15 3.31 -12.63
N LEU A 116 -2.26 2.61 -11.50
CA LEU A 116 -2.47 3.26 -10.20
C LEU A 116 -1.21 4.00 -9.73
N ASN A 117 -1.39 5.10 -8.98
CA ASN A 117 -0.30 5.75 -8.27
C ASN A 117 0.12 4.92 -7.05
N VAL A 118 1.18 4.13 -7.21
CA VAL A 118 1.69 3.23 -6.16
C VAL A 118 2.87 3.86 -5.41
N VAL A 119 2.88 3.68 -4.10
CA VAL A 119 3.95 4.13 -3.21
C VAL A 119 4.47 2.95 -2.39
N ARG A 120 5.78 2.70 -2.47
CA ARG A 120 6.47 1.69 -1.69
C ARG A 120 7.18 2.32 -0.49
N LEU A 121 6.77 1.94 0.72
CA LEU A 121 7.36 2.38 1.97
C LEU A 121 8.43 1.41 2.44
N TYR A 122 9.70 1.78 2.36
CA TYR A 122 10.82 0.98 2.86
C TYR A 122 11.17 1.36 4.30
N SER A 123 11.80 0.44 5.03
CA SER A 123 12.49 0.80 6.27
C SER A 123 13.76 1.60 5.94
N LEU A 124 14.19 2.47 6.86
CA LEU A 124 15.41 3.28 6.70
C LEU A 124 16.65 2.43 6.36
N ALA A 125 16.76 1.23 6.94
CA ALA A 125 17.85 0.30 6.66
C ALA A 125 17.84 -0.22 5.20
N LYS A 126 16.66 -0.37 4.60
CA LYS A 126 16.50 -0.88 3.23
C LYS A 126 16.48 0.20 2.16
N GLU A 127 16.25 1.46 2.51
CA GLU A 127 16.29 2.57 1.55
C GLU A 127 17.63 2.71 0.82
N LYS A 128 18.73 2.29 1.46
CA LYS A 128 20.09 2.36 0.88
C LYS A 128 20.36 1.25 -0.13
N GLN A 129 19.53 0.21 -0.17
CA GLN A 129 19.71 -0.89 -1.11
C GLN A 129 19.09 -0.50 -2.45
N SER A 130 19.84 -0.67 -3.54
CA SER A 130 19.28 -0.45 -4.88
C SER A 130 18.25 -1.54 -5.17
N THR A 131 16.97 -1.17 -5.29
CA THR A 131 15.90 -2.08 -5.68
C THR A 131 15.35 -1.70 -7.05
N ARG A 132 14.78 -2.67 -7.76
CA ARG A 132 14.13 -2.45 -9.07
C ARG A 132 12.92 -1.50 -9.01
N LEU A 133 12.46 -1.17 -7.81
CA LEU A 133 11.27 -0.35 -7.57
C LEU A 133 11.60 0.98 -6.87
N ASN A 134 12.87 1.42 -6.94
CA ASN A 134 13.30 2.67 -6.30
C ASN A 134 12.45 3.87 -6.73
N GLU A 135 12.01 3.92 -7.99
CA GLU A 135 11.13 4.98 -8.53
C GLU A 135 9.75 5.03 -7.86
N LEU A 136 9.29 3.90 -7.33
CA LEU A 136 8.04 3.79 -6.59
C LEU A 136 8.22 4.10 -5.10
N SER A 137 9.46 4.25 -4.61
CA SER A 137 9.70 4.56 -3.21
C SER A 137 9.16 5.94 -2.83
N VAL A 138 8.64 6.07 -1.61
CA VAL A 138 8.18 7.37 -1.09
C VAL A 138 9.27 8.44 -1.17
N ARG A 139 10.53 8.05 -0.94
CA ARG A 139 11.69 8.94 -1.04
C ARG A 139 11.81 9.57 -2.42
N VAL A 140 11.79 8.76 -3.48
CA VAL A 140 11.92 9.27 -4.86
C VAL A 140 10.72 10.13 -5.24
N LYS A 141 9.51 9.71 -4.87
CA LYS A 141 8.30 10.50 -5.10
C LYS A 141 8.31 11.84 -4.35
N ALA A 142 8.80 11.86 -3.12
CA ALA A 142 8.94 13.08 -2.31
C ALA A 142 10.00 14.04 -2.90
N LEU A 143 11.13 13.50 -3.38
CA LEU A 143 12.17 14.28 -4.06
C LEU A 143 11.64 14.99 -5.32
N GLN A 144 10.80 14.30 -6.11
CA GLN A 144 10.19 14.87 -7.31
C GLN A 144 9.28 16.08 -7.01
N LEU A 145 8.76 16.19 -5.78
CA LEU A 145 7.80 17.22 -5.38
C LEU A 145 8.40 18.30 -4.49
N ASN A 146 9.59 18.09 -3.97
CA ASN A 146 10.28 19.05 -3.12
C ASN A 146 11.66 19.38 -3.73
N PRO A 147 11.75 20.47 -4.53
CA PRO A 147 12.99 20.89 -5.17
C PRO A 147 14.12 21.18 -4.16
N GLY A 148 13.78 21.68 -2.97
CA GLY A 148 14.75 21.91 -1.89
C GLY A 148 15.36 20.61 -1.39
N LEU A 149 14.53 19.61 -1.14
CA LEU A 149 14.99 18.26 -0.77
C LEU A 149 15.81 17.62 -1.90
N ALA A 150 15.40 17.80 -3.16
CA ALA A 150 16.13 17.30 -4.32
C ALA A 150 17.54 17.88 -4.42
N ARG A 151 17.68 19.20 -4.20
CA ARG A 151 18.99 19.88 -4.15
C ARG A 151 19.87 19.31 -3.02
N LEU A 152 19.34 19.22 -1.80
CA LEU A 152 20.09 18.67 -0.66
C LEU A 152 20.47 17.19 -0.88
N GLN A 153 19.64 16.41 -1.56
CA GLN A 153 19.97 15.03 -1.91
C GLN A 153 21.14 14.95 -2.90
N LEU A 154 21.27 15.90 -3.84
CA LEU A 154 22.40 15.97 -4.76
C LEU A 154 23.70 16.36 -4.04
N GLU A 155 23.65 17.39 -3.18
CA GLU A 155 24.78 17.80 -2.34
C GLU A 155 25.26 16.63 -1.46
N LYS A 156 24.32 15.90 -0.86
CA LYS A 156 24.61 14.69 -0.09
C LYS A 156 25.31 13.63 -0.93
N ASN A 157 24.82 13.37 -2.15
CA ASN A 157 25.41 12.37 -3.05
C ASN A 157 26.83 12.75 -3.50
N ARG A 158 27.15 14.05 -3.55
CA ARG A 158 28.49 14.57 -3.86
C ARG A 158 29.43 14.61 -2.65
N GLY A 159 28.93 14.28 -1.45
CA GLY A 159 29.72 14.39 -0.21
C GLY A 159 29.89 15.83 0.27
N GLU A 160 29.04 16.76 -0.17
CA GLU A 160 29.13 18.20 0.14
C GLU A 160 28.48 18.57 1.49
N PHE A 161 27.99 17.59 2.26
CA PHE A 161 27.46 17.80 3.60
C PHE A 161 28.60 18.05 4.58
N LYS A 162 28.93 19.34 4.77
CA LYS A 162 30.06 19.79 5.60
C LYS A 162 29.70 19.99 7.06
N SER A 163 28.41 20.16 7.39
CA SER A 163 27.94 20.48 8.75
C SER A 163 26.88 19.51 9.26
N GLN A 164 26.80 19.35 10.58
CA GLN A 164 25.73 18.60 11.24
C GLN A 164 24.35 19.26 11.03
N GLU A 165 24.32 20.60 10.92
CA GLU A 165 23.11 21.36 10.63
C GLU A 165 22.51 20.98 9.28
N GLN A 166 23.32 20.89 8.22
CA GLN A 166 22.87 20.42 6.90
C GLN A 166 22.32 18.99 6.94
N GLN A 167 22.95 18.10 7.72
CA GLN A 167 22.45 16.74 7.90
C GLN A 167 21.09 16.72 8.59
N ASN A 168 20.92 17.51 9.65
CA ASN A 168 19.67 17.60 10.40
C ASN A 168 18.54 18.18 9.54
N LEU A 169 18.83 19.29 8.83
CA LEU A 169 17.91 19.92 7.90
C LEU A 169 17.46 18.95 6.81
N PHE A 170 18.39 18.18 6.23
CA PHE A 170 18.05 17.16 5.23
C PHE A 170 17.09 16.10 5.80
N GLN A 171 17.34 15.59 7.01
CA GLN A 171 16.48 14.57 7.61
C GLN A 171 15.09 15.10 7.93
N GLU A 172 15.00 16.34 8.42
CA GLU A 172 13.74 16.99 8.73
C GLU A 172 12.91 17.25 7.46
N LEU A 173 13.51 17.86 6.44
CA LEU A 173 12.87 18.08 5.14
C LEU A 173 12.45 16.77 4.50
N LYS A 174 13.29 15.73 4.59
CA LYS A 174 12.96 14.40 4.07
C LYS A 174 11.68 13.87 4.75
N LYS A 175 11.64 13.87 6.08
CA LYS A 175 10.50 13.39 6.86
C LYS A 175 9.23 14.17 6.53
N LEU A 176 9.32 15.50 6.45
CA LEU A 176 8.18 16.36 6.11
C LEU A 176 7.68 16.11 4.69
N ALA A 177 8.57 15.99 3.71
CA ALA A 177 8.20 15.76 2.32
C ALA A 177 7.56 14.38 2.11
N GLU A 178 8.10 13.33 2.74
CA GLU A 178 7.53 11.98 2.68
C GLU A 178 6.15 11.93 3.34
N PHE A 179 6.00 12.57 4.51
CA PHE A 179 4.72 12.67 5.19
C PHE A 179 3.68 13.46 4.37
N ALA A 180 4.08 14.59 3.80
CA ALA A 180 3.23 15.40 2.94
C ALA A 180 2.78 14.62 1.70
N TYR A 181 3.68 13.88 1.05
CA TYR A 181 3.35 13.04 -0.09
C TYR A 181 2.30 11.98 0.26
N CYS A 182 2.51 11.24 1.36
CA CYS A 182 1.59 10.22 1.83
C CYS A 182 0.22 10.78 2.23
N ARG A 183 0.09 12.07 2.58
CA ARG A 183 -1.17 12.70 2.98
C ARG A 183 -1.90 13.46 1.87
N ARG A 184 -1.31 13.59 0.67
CA ARG A 184 -2.00 14.25 -0.46
C ARG A 184 -3.38 13.64 -0.73
N PRO A 185 -4.41 14.44 -1.01
CA PRO A 185 -5.69 13.92 -1.50
C PRO A 185 -5.47 13.14 -2.81
N MET A 186 -6.32 12.15 -3.04
CA MET A 186 -6.35 11.35 -4.27
C MET A 186 -6.88 12.17 -5.44
#